data_AF-A0A968BUF9-F1
#
_entry.id   AF-A0A968BUF9-F1
#
_cell.length_a   1.000
_cell.length_b   1.000
_cell.length_c   1.000
_cell.angle_alpha   90.00
_cell.angle_beta   90.00
_cell.angle_gamma   90.00
#
_symmetry.space_group_name_H-M   'P 1'
#
loop_
_entity.id
_entity.type
_entity.pdbx_description
1 polymer ?
#
loop_
_entity_poly.entity_id
_entity_poly.type
_entity_poly.pdbx_seq_one_letter_code
_entity_poly.pdbx_strand_id
1 'polypeptide(L)' 'QNAIKFTDPGGSITVRMTEEEEHILIEVEDNGIGIPPDELDRIFDRFYQVNGATTRHFS' A
#
# COMPACT_ATOMS: atom_id res chain seq x y z
N GLN A 1 2.53 3.73 -5.70
CA GLN A 1 3.92 3.30 -5.42
C GLN A 1 4.03 2.46 -4.15
N ASN A 2 3.21 2.72 -3.11
CA ASN A 2 3.33 2.07 -1.80
C ASN A 2 3.50 0.54 -1.87
N ALA A 3 2.56 -0.19 -2.49
CA ALA A 3 2.68 -1.66 -2.63
C ALA A 3 4.06 -2.08 -3.17
N ILE A 4 4.49 -1.54 -4.33
CA ILE A 4 5.80 -1.85 -4.93
C ILE A 4 6.98 -1.52 -4.00
N LYS A 5 6.89 -0.44 -3.22
CA LYS A 5 7.95 0.00 -2.32
C LYS A 5 8.02 -0.81 -1.03
N PHE A 6 6.88 -1.33 -0.55
CA PHE A 6 6.72 -1.89 0.78
C PHE A 6 6.44 -3.40 0.80
N THR A 7 6.30 -4.03 -0.37
CA THR A 7 6.35 -5.48 -0.54
C THR A 7 7.80 -5.95 -0.70
N ASP A 8 8.20 -6.95 0.09
CA ASP A 8 9.55 -7.52 0.07
C ASP A 8 9.83 -8.31 -1.22
N PRO A 9 11.11 -8.53 -1.60
CA PRO A 9 11.45 -9.44 -2.68
C PRO A 9 10.84 -10.83 -2.47
N GLY A 10 10.13 -11.33 -3.49
CA GLY A 10 9.38 -12.59 -3.39
C GLY A 10 7.97 -12.46 -2.81
N GLY A 11 7.57 -11.26 -2.38
CA GLY A 11 6.17 -10.94 -2.10
C GLY A 11 5.33 -10.78 -3.36
N SER A 12 4.04 -10.57 -3.18
CA SER A 12 3.04 -10.51 -4.24
C SER A 12 2.22 -9.25 -4.16
N ILE A 13 1.98 -8.64 -5.31
CA ILE A 13 1.01 -7.57 -5.49
C ILE A 13 -0.02 -8.07 -6.50
N THR A 14 -1.28 -8.06 -6.09
CA THR A 14 -2.43 -8.45 -6.92
C THR A 14 -3.23 -7.22 -7.28
N VAL A 15 -3.51 -7.04 -8.57
CA VAL A 15 -4.41 -5.99 -9.06
C VAL A 15 -5.64 -6.66 -9.63
N ARG A 16 -6.82 -6.25 -9.19
CA ARG A 16 -8.11 -6.74 -9.69
C ARG A 16 -8.91 -5.57 -10.24
N MET A 17 -9.69 -5.87 -11.26
CA MET A 17 -10.65 -4.94 -11.85
C MET A 17 -11.95 -5.69 -12.01
N THR A 18 -13.00 -5.16 -11.40
CA THR A 18 -14.35 -5.71 -11.45
C THR A 18 -15.27 -4.64 -12.03
N GLU A 19 -16.01 -4.99 -13.07
CA GLU A 19 -17.10 -4.14 -13.56
C GLU A 19 -18.30 -4.32 -12.65
N GLU A 20 -18.76 -3.22 -12.06
CA GLU A 20 -20.02 -3.13 -11.34
C GLU A 20 -21.04 -2.35 -12.18
N GLU A 21 -22.32 -2.35 -11.77
CA GLU A 21 -23.42 -1.81 -12.59
C GLU A 21 -23.22 -0.35 -13.02
N GLU A 22 -22.60 0.48 -12.17
CA GLU A 22 -22.44 1.93 -12.40
C GLU A 22 -20.97 2.38 -12.48
N HIS A 23 -20.02 1.52 -12.14
CA HIS A 23 -18.62 1.89 -12.03
C HIS A 23 -17.69 0.68 -12.17
N ILE A 24 -16.39 0.95 -12.26
CA ILE A 24 -15.36 -0.10 -12.25
C ILE A 24 -14.66 -0.04 -10.89
N LEU A 25 -14.69 -1.14 -10.16
CA LEU A 25 -13.92 -1.32 -8.93
C LEU A 25 -12.50 -1.74 -9.30
N ILE A 26 -11.51 -0.98 -8.84
CA ILE A 26 -10.09 -1.31 -8.96
C ILE A 26 -9.54 -1.57 -7.58
N GLU A 27 -9.02 -2.77 -7.37
CA GLU A 27 -8.43 -3.21 -6.11
C GLU A 27 -6.94 -3.47 -6.29
N VAL A 28 -6.16 -3.07 -5.29
CA VAL A 28 -4.73 -3.37 -5.19
C VAL A 28 -4.50 -4.01 -3.82
N GLU A 29 -4.04 -5.25 -3.82
CA GLU A 29 -3.73 -6.04 -2.62
C GLU A 29 -2.24 -6.39 -2.64
N ASP A 30 -1.56 -6.24 -1.51
CA ASP A 30 -0.18 -6.68 -1.36
C ASP A 30 0.04 -7.37 -0.01
N ASN A 31 1.09 -8.18 0.09
CA ASN A 31 1.48 -8.85 1.34
C ASN A 31 2.75 -8.24 1.96
N GLY A 32 2.95 -6.94 1.78
CA GLY A 32 4.06 -6.19 2.37
C GLY A 32 3.90 -5.96 3.87
N ILE A 33 4.70 -5.03 4.40
CA ILE A 33 4.78 -4.73 5.85
C ILE A 33 3.48 -4.18 6.46
N GLY A 34 2.51 -3.79 5.63
CA GLY A 34 1.25 -3.19 6.06
C GLY A 34 1.38 -1.75 6.56
N ILE A 35 0.26 -1.22 7.06
CA ILE A 35 0.18 0.11 7.68
C ILE A 35 -0.18 -0.11 9.16
N PRO A 36 0.52 0.54 10.11
CA PRO A 36 0.14 0.48 11.52
C PRO A 36 -1.33 0.91 11.73
N PRO A 37 -2.11 0.23 12.59
CA PRO A 37 -3.54 0.54 12.76
C PRO A 37 -3.81 1.98 13.21
N ASP A 38 -2.94 2.56 14.03
CA ASP A 38 -2.99 3.93 14.52
C ASP A 38 -2.66 4.99 13.45
N GLU A 39 -2.19 4.56 12.28
CA GLU A 39 -1.84 5.43 11.15
C GLU A 39 -2.89 5.40 10.03
N LEU A 40 -3.88 4.51 10.10
CA LEU A 40 -4.90 4.32 9.06
C LEU A 40 -5.74 5.58 8.79
N ASP A 41 -6.04 6.36 9.82
CA ASP A 41 -6.84 7.59 9.70
C ASP A 41 -6.12 8.70 8.92
N ARG A 42 -4.81 8.57 8.73
CA ARG A 42 -3.94 9.63 8.20
C ARG A 42 -3.37 9.30 6.82
N ILE A 43 -3.69 8.14 6.24
CA ILE A 43 -3.10 7.68 4.97
C ILE A 43 -3.43 8.59 3.77
N PHE A 44 -4.48 9.41 3.90
CA PHE A 44 -4.91 10.38 2.89
C PHE A 44 -4.49 11.82 3.22
N ASP A 45 -3.81 12.05 4.35
CA ASP A 45 -3.28 13.35 4.72
C ASP A 45 -2.15 13.74 3.76
N ARG A 46 -2.25 14.95 3.21
CA ARG A 46 -1.21 15.47 2.32
C ARG A 46 0.11 15.62 3.06
N PHE A 47 1.18 15.16 2.43
CA PHE A 47 2.56 15.20 2.95
C PHE A 47 2.79 14.37 4.22
N TYR A 48 1.83 13.53 4.63
CA TYR A 48 2.01 12.64 5.76
C TYR A 48 2.75 11.37 5.35
N GLN A 49 3.75 11.00 6.16
CA GLN A 49 4.46 9.74 6.05
C GLN A 49 4.71 9.21 7.45
N VAL A 50 4.41 7.93 7.66
CA VAL A 50 4.65 7.25 8.93
C VAL A 50 6.16 7.27 9.21
N ASN A 51 6.54 7.93 10.31
CA ASN A 51 7.93 7.99 10.78
C ASN A 51 8.21 6.79 11.68
N GLY A 52 8.45 5.62 11.08
CA GLY A 52 8.81 4.44 11.87
C GLY A 52 8.94 3.17 11.04
N ALA A 53 10.14 2.57 11.07
CA ALA A 53 10.48 1.22 10.59
C ALA A 53 10.19 0.94 9.10
N THR A 54 10.84 1.60 8.14
CA THR A 54 12.09 1.07 7.58
C THR A 54 12.69 2.15 6.68
N THR A 55 13.72 2.84 7.18
CA THR A 55 14.73 3.41 6.30
C THR A 55 15.51 2.23 5.74
N ARG A 56 14.97 1.55 4.72
CA ARG A 56 15.76 0.59 3.95
C ARG A 56 16.83 1.42 3.25
N HIS A 57 18.06 1.32 3.75
CA HIS A 57 19.26 1.74 3.07
C HIS A 57 19.23 1.13 1.66
N PHE A 58 19.09 1.97 0.64
CA PHE A 58 19.48 1.61 -0.71
C PHE A 58 21.01 1.69 -0.75
N SER A 59 21.67 0.54 -0.73
CA SER A 59 23.05 0.37 -1.20
C SER A 59 23.03 -0.04 -2.66
#